data_AF-A0A9W5NMX6-F1
#
_entry.id   AF-A0A9W5NMX6-F1
#
_cell.length_a   1.000
_cell.length_b   1.000
_cell.length_c   1.000
_cell.angle_alpha   90.00
_cell.angle_beta   90.00
_cell.angle_gamma   90.00
#
_symmetry.space_group_name_H-M   'P 1'
#
loop_
_entity.id
_entity.type
_entity.pdbx_description
1 polymer ?
#
loop_
_entity_poly.entity_id
_entity_poly.type
_entity_poly.pdbx_seq_one_letter_code
_entity_poly.pdbx_strand_id
1 'polypeptide(L)'
;MSEDVFYKQLDKKIYKEYNNAAYSVRKKILFKEVADEEFSFLQKTAMGRRSSVMLQDFFVHPDRQVYFFASFSQNEVEEFHKYIVIDAETKRELQEGKSYYQCGNSYKK
;
A
#
# COMPACT_ATOMS: atom_id res chain seq x y z
N MET A 1 7.77 -18.58 -3.79
CA MET A 1 7.20 -17.74 -4.87
C MET A 1 7.69 -16.32 -4.63
N SER A 2 8.25 -15.65 -5.64
CA SER A 2 8.68 -14.27 -5.48
C SER A 2 7.48 -13.32 -5.54
N GLU A 3 7.67 -12.15 -4.96
CA GLU A 3 6.70 -11.05 -4.86
C GLU A 3 6.25 -10.60 -6.25
N ASP A 4 7.19 -10.49 -7.20
CA ASP A 4 6.91 -10.12 -8.58
C ASP A 4 6.08 -11.17 -9.33
N VAL A 5 6.34 -12.45 -9.08
CA VAL A 5 5.58 -13.53 -9.72
C VAL A 5 4.17 -13.55 -9.15
N PHE A 6 4.01 -13.36 -7.83
CA PHE A 6 2.68 -13.25 -7.22
C PHE A 6 1.92 -12.05 -7.77
N TYR A 7 2.55 -10.88 -7.82
CA TYR A 7 1.93 -9.69 -8.40
C TYR A 7 1.50 -9.92 -9.85
N LYS A 8 2.33 -10.51 -10.71
CA LYS A 8 1.98 -10.78 -12.12
C LYS A 8 0.76 -11.69 -12.26
N GLN A 9 0.57 -12.64 -11.34
CA GLN A 9 -0.56 -13.57 -11.35
C GLN A 9 -1.80 -13.03 -10.64
N LEU A 10 -1.66 -11.97 -9.82
CA LEU A 10 -2.77 -11.34 -9.13
C LEU A 10 -3.76 -10.74 -10.13
N ASP A 11 -5.05 -10.96 -9.89
CA ASP A 11 -6.11 -10.27 -10.63
C ASP A 11 -5.96 -8.75 -10.42
N LYS A 12 -5.80 -8.01 -11.53
CA LYS A 12 -5.60 -6.57 -11.50
C LYS A 12 -6.84 -5.79 -11.06
N LYS A 13 -7.98 -6.46 -10.91
CA LYS A 13 -9.17 -5.93 -10.23
C LYS A 13 -8.97 -5.79 -8.72
N ILE A 14 -8.18 -6.69 -8.10
CA ILE A 14 -7.84 -6.64 -6.67
C ILE A 14 -6.87 -5.49 -6.42
N TYR A 15 -5.76 -5.51 -7.15
CA TYR A 15 -4.75 -4.46 -7.02
C TYR A 15 -3.92 -4.34 -8.27
N LYS A 16 -3.67 -3.08 -8.63
CA LYS A 16 -2.77 -2.70 -9.70
C LYS A 16 -1.99 -1.48 -9.24
N GLU A 17 -0.68 -1.49 -9.41
CA GLU A 17 0.16 -0.30 -9.19
C GLU A 17 -0.25 0.84 -10.14
N TYR A 18 0.08 2.09 -9.78
CA TYR A 18 -0.10 3.19 -10.71
C TYR A 18 0.83 3.03 -11.91
N ASN A 19 0.35 3.32 -13.13
CA ASN A 19 1.16 3.19 -14.34
C ASN A 19 2.40 4.11 -14.29
N ASN A 20 2.27 5.28 -13.68
CA ASN A 20 3.35 6.27 -13.52
C ASN A 20 3.81 6.35 -12.06
N ALA A 21 3.88 5.20 -11.38
CA ALA A 21 4.30 5.17 -9.98
C ALA A 21 5.72 5.72 -9.84
N ALA A 22 5.88 6.74 -9.00
CA ALA A 22 7.18 7.26 -8.58
C ALA A 22 7.86 6.29 -7.61
N TYR A 23 7.06 5.53 -6.84
CA TYR A 23 7.56 4.49 -5.94
C TYR A 23 6.55 3.37 -5.79
N SER A 24 7.02 2.12 -5.84
CA SER A 24 6.22 0.93 -5.55
C SER A 24 6.98 -0.01 -4.61
N VAL A 25 6.24 -0.68 -3.75
CA VAL A 25 6.74 -1.70 -2.83
C VAL A 25 6.01 -3.00 -3.12
N ARG A 26 6.78 -4.08 -3.24
CA ARG A 26 6.25 -5.44 -3.21
C ARG A 26 7.04 -6.24 -2.20
N LYS A 27 6.40 -6.65 -1.12
CA LYS A 27 7.06 -7.43 -0.06
C LYS A 27 6.18 -8.58 0.39
N LYS A 28 6.83 -9.69 0.76
CA LYS A 28 6.23 -10.77 1.52
C LYS A 28 6.73 -10.70 2.96
N ILE A 29 5.83 -10.47 3.90
CA ILE A 29 6.13 -10.22 5.32
C ILE A 29 5.18 -10.98 6.23
N LEU A 30 5.42 -10.95 7.54
CA LEU A 30 4.46 -11.40 8.54
C LEU A 30 3.41 -10.33 8.77
N PHE A 31 2.19 -10.75 9.13
CA PHE A 31 1.08 -9.83 9.36
C PHE A 31 1.39 -8.79 10.45
N LYS A 32 2.11 -9.18 11.50
CA LYS A 32 2.58 -8.27 12.56
C LYS A 32 3.50 -7.14 12.07
N GLU A 33 4.15 -7.30 10.91
CA GLU A 33 5.08 -6.32 10.34
C GLU A 33 4.37 -5.32 9.40
N VAL A 34 3.09 -5.54 9.08
CA VAL A 34 2.33 -4.72 8.12
C VAL A 34 2.29 -3.26 8.54
N ALA A 35 2.04 -2.97 9.82
CA ALA A 35 1.94 -1.61 10.33
C ALA A 35 3.26 -0.83 10.18
N ASP A 36 4.39 -1.50 10.44
CA ASP A 36 5.72 -0.90 10.33
C ASP A 36 6.08 -0.66 8.85
N GLU A 37 5.69 -1.56 7.95
CA GLU A 37 5.92 -1.40 6.52
C GLU A 37 5.04 -0.31 5.91
N GLU A 38 3.76 -0.22 6.31
CA GLU A 38 2.86 0.89 5.92
C GLU A 38 3.46 2.23 6.36
N PHE A 39 3.91 2.31 7.62
CA PHE A 39 4.54 3.52 8.14
C PHE A 39 5.81 3.89 7.37
N SER A 40 6.67 2.90 7.08
CA SER A 40 7.90 3.09 6.30
C SER A 40 7.60 3.59 4.88
N PHE A 41 6.56 3.05 4.23
CA PHE A 41 6.09 3.50 2.94
C PHE A 41 5.63 4.96 2.99
N LEU A 42 4.78 5.33 3.96
CA LEU A 42 4.27 6.69 4.11
C LEU A 42 5.36 7.72 4.44
N GLN A 43 6.35 7.34 5.25
CA GLN A 43 7.52 8.21 5.50
C GLN A 43 8.30 8.47 4.22
N LYS A 44 8.52 7.44 3.42
CA LYS A 44 9.31 7.52 2.20
C LYS A 44 8.65 8.34 1.10
N THR A 45 7.33 8.43 1.10
CA THR A 45 6.54 9.21 0.13
C THR A 45 6.22 10.63 0.63
N ALA A 46 7.02 11.15 1.56
CA ALA A 46 6.92 12.51 2.11
C ALA A 46 5.60 12.85 2.82
N MET A 47 4.78 11.85 3.13
CA MET A 47 3.47 12.06 3.75
C MET A 47 3.52 12.24 5.26
N GLY A 48 4.64 11.91 5.92
CA GLY A 48 5.05 12.41 7.25
C GLY A 48 4.03 12.37 8.40
N ARG A 49 2.84 11.83 8.20
CA ARG A 49 1.74 11.71 9.14
C ARG A 49 1.38 10.24 9.20
N ARG A 50 1.29 9.71 10.42
CA ARG A 50 0.67 8.41 10.69
C ARG A 50 -0.71 8.41 10.03
N SER A 51 -0.87 7.61 8.98
CA SER A 51 -2.18 7.06 8.61
C SER A 51 -2.71 6.37 9.87
N SER A 52 -3.91 6.73 10.33
CA SER A 52 -4.61 5.93 11.31
C SER A 52 -4.96 4.62 10.60
N VAL A 53 -4.15 3.60 10.82
CA VAL A 53 -4.39 2.26 10.29
C VAL A 53 -5.77 1.84 10.79
N MET A 54 -6.78 1.91 9.92
CA MET A 54 -8.04 1.22 10.13
C MET A 54 -7.72 -0.24 9.91
N LEU A 55 -7.29 -0.92 10.98
CA LEU A 55 -7.23 -2.38 11.00
C LEU A 55 -8.66 -2.85 10.72
N GLN A 56 -8.86 -3.46 9.56
CA GLN A 56 -10.10 -4.15 9.28
C GLN A 56 -10.15 -5.38 10.20
N ASP A 57 -11.25 -5.56 10.93
CA ASP A 57 -11.43 -6.57 11.99
C ASP A 57 -11.34 -8.02 11.48
N PHE A 58 -10.12 -8.44 11.12
CA PHE A 58 -9.79 -9.82 10.83
C PHE A 58 -8.94 -10.35 11.99
N PHE A 59 -9.37 -11.45 12.60
CA PHE A 59 -8.55 -12.24 13.52
C PHE A 59 -7.47 -12.98 12.74
N VAL A 60 -6.51 -12.23 12.18
CA VAL A 60 -5.35 -12.79 11.47
C VAL A 60 -4.25 -13.06 12.50
N HIS A 61 -3.70 -14.27 12.46
CA HIS A 61 -2.57 -14.62 13.31
C HIS A 61 -1.36 -13.70 13.02
N PRO A 62 -0.64 -13.17 14.02
CA PRO A 62 0.46 -12.22 13.81
C PRO A 62 1.58 -12.78 12.91
N ASP A 63 1.84 -14.08 12.97
CA ASP A 63 2.84 -14.75 12.13
C ASP A 63 2.28 -15.26 10.78
N ARG A 64 1.08 -14.84 10.40
CA ARG A 64 0.52 -15.15 9.08
C ARG A 64 1.36 -14.48 8.00
N GLN A 65 1.77 -15.22 6.98
CA GLN A 65 2.46 -14.64 5.83
C GLN A 65 1.47 -13.89 4.94
N VAL A 66 1.84 -12.66 4.58
CA VAL A 66 1.04 -11.78 3.73
C VAL A 66 1.91 -11.10 2.68
N TYR A 67 1.29 -10.67 1.59
CA TYR A 67 1.90 -9.77 0.63
C TYR A 67 1.45 -8.34 0.93
N PHE A 68 2.40 -7.44 1.12
CA PHE A 68 2.19 -6.01 1.22
C PHE A 68 2.60 -5.36 -0.10
N PHE A 69 1.61 -4.84 -0.83
CA PHE A 69 1.82 -4.12 -2.09
C PHE A 69 1.40 -2.68 -1.93
N ALA A 70 2.30 -1.75 -2.23
CA ALA A 70 2.04 -0.32 -2.16
C ALA A 70 2.54 0.40 -3.41
N SER A 71 1.85 1.48 -3.77
CA SER A 71 2.18 2.27 -4.95
C SER A 71 1.86 3.73 -4.69
N PHE A 72 2.81 4.58 -5.05
CA PHE A 72 2.78 6.02 -4.92
C PHE A 72 3.01 6.66 -6.28
N SER A 73 2.16 7.61 -6.63
CA SER A 73 2.28 8.43 -7.82
C SER A 73 2.14 9.89 -7.40
N GLN A 74 3.03 10.74 -7.88
CA GLN A 74 2.98 12.18 -7.66
C GLN A 74 3.20 12.90 -8.98
N ASN A 75 2.45 13.98 -9.18
CA ASN A 75 2.71 14.98 -10.20
C ASN A 75 2.68 16.37 -9.53
N GLU A 76 2.80 17.44 -10.34
CA GLU A 76 2.84 18.82 -9.83
C GLU A 76 1.57 19.26 -9.08
N VAL A 77 0.46 18.54 -9.24
CA VAL A 77 -0.86 18.93 -8.76
C VAL A 77 -1.41 17.95 -7.72
N GLU A 78 -0.97 16.69 -7.73
CA GLU A 78 -1.62 15.60 -7.03
C GLU A 78 -0.63 14.53 -6.56
N GLU A 79 -0.89 13.99 -5.38
CA GLU A 79 -0.22 12.86 -4.77
C GLU A 79 -1.25 11.75 -4.48
N PHE A 80 -0.96 10.56 -4.97
CA PHE A 80 -1.79 9.37 -4.81
C PHE A 80 -1.01 8.27 -4.12
N HIS A 81 -1.61 7.73 -3.07
CA HIS A 81 -1.06 6.60 -2.33
C HIS A 81 -2.10 5.49 -2.28
N LYS A 82 -1.65 4.26 -2.47
CA LYS A 82 -2.47 3.08 -2.19
C LYS A 82 -1.61 1.93 -1.72
N TYR A 83 -2.18 1.11 -0.86
CA TYR A 83 -1.62 -0.18 -0.53
C TYR A 83 -2.73 -1.23 -0.37
N ILE A 84 -2.33 -2.49 -0.43
CA ILE A 84 -3.15 -3.65 -0.12
C ILE A 84 -2.32 -4.70 0.62
N VAL A 85 -2.99 -5.42 1.52
CA VAL A 85 -2.45 -6.57 2.25
C VAL A 85 -3.25 -7.79 1.81
N ILE A 86 -2.55 -8.81 1.32
CA ILE A 86 -3.17 -10.03 0.77
C ILE A 86 -2.61 -11.24 1.52
N ASP A 87 -3.49 -12.10 2.02
CA ASP A 87 -3.10 -13.36 2.65
C ASP A 87 -2.34 -14.26 1.66
N ALA A 88 -1.15 -14.72 2.04
CA ALA A 88 -0.29 -15.45 1.10
C ALA A 88 -0.83 -16.84 0.71
N GLU A 89 -1.67 -17.45 1.55
CA GLU A 89 -2.20 -18.80 1.33
C GLU A 89 -3.57 -18.75 0.64
N THR A 90 -4.49 -17.98 1.19
CA THR A 90 -5.88 -17.89 0.71
C THR A 90 -6.05 -16.87 -0.41
N LYS A 91 -5.06 -15.99 -0.62
CA LYS A 91 -5.08 -14.89 -1.59
C LYS A 91 -6.23 -13.90 -1.35
N ARG A 92 -6.78 -13.88 -0.13
CA ARG A 92 -7.83 -12.97 0.29
C ARG A 92 -7.24 -11.61 0.65
N GLU A 93 -7.99 -10.57 0.34
CA GLU A 93 -7.70 -9.20 0.78
C GLU A 93 -7.95 -9.11 2.27
N LEU A 94 -6.96 -8.63 3.01
CA LEU A 94 -7.01 -8.46 4.47
C LEU A 94 -7.16 -7.00 4.86
N GLN A 95 -6.53 -6.10 4.12
CA GLN A 95 -6.56 -4.67 4.39
C GLN A 95 -6.24 -3.90 3.12
N GLU A 96 -6.87 -2.75 2.93
CA GLU A 96 -6.47 -1.78 1.93
C GLU A 96 -6.46 -0.36 2.50
N GLY A 97 -5.60 0.49 1.95
CA GLY A 97 -5.59 1.90 2.26
C GLY A 97 -5.34 2.70 0.99
N LYS A 98 -6.08 3.79 0.83
CA LYS A 98 -5.95 4.72 -0.30
C LYS A 98 -6.06 6.12 0.23
N SER A 99 -5.19 7.01 -0.25
CA SER A 99 -5.26 8.42 0.10
C SER A 99 -4.84 9.29 -1.08
N TYR A 100 -5.51 10.42 -1.20
CA TYR A 100 -5.29 11.42 -2.23
C TYR A 100 -5.00 12.76 -1.56
N TYR A 101 -3.99 13.45 -2.06
CA TYR A 101 -3.65 14.80 -1.64
C TYR A 101 -3.49 15.67 -2.89
N GLN A 102 -4.19 16.79 -2.91
CA GLN A 102 -3.95 17.81 -3.91
C GLN A 102 -2.78 18.67 -3.43
N CYS A 103 -1.69 18.73 -4.19
CA CYS A 103 -0.61 19.67 -3.95
C CYS A 103 -1.19 21.07 -4.13
N GLY A 104 -1.39 21.78 -3.02
CA GLY A 104 -2.02 23.09 -3.03
C GLY A 104 -1.20 24.08 -3.85
N ASN A 105 -1.73 24.51 -5.00
CA ASN A 105 -1.38 25.81 -5.54
C ASN A 105 -1.97 26.87 -4.61
N SER A 106 -1.18 27.31 -3.62
CA SER A 106 -1.46 28.48 -2.78
C SER A 106 -1.37 29.81 -3.53
N TYR A 107 -1.68 29.82 -4.83
CA TYR A 107 -1.67 31.01 -5.68
C TYR A 107 -3.01 31.21 -6.39
N LYS A 108 -4.02 31.63 -5.62
CA LYS A 108 -4.97 32.64 -6.09
C LYS A 108 -5.30 33.55 -4.90
N LYS A 109 -4.46 34.55 -4.72
CA LYS A 109 -4.77 35.78 -3.98
C LYS A 109 -5.08 36.86 -5.01
#